data_AF-A0A537Z2C5-F1
#
_entry.id   AF-A0A537Z2C5-F1
#
_cell.length_a   1.000
_cell.length_b   1.000
_cell.length_c   1.000
_cell.angle_alpha   90.00
_cell.angle_beta   90.00
_cell.angle_gamma   90.00
#
_symmetry.space_group_name_H-M   'P 1'
#
loop_
_entity.id
_entity.type
_entity.pdbx_description
1 polymer ?
#
loop_
_entity_poly.entity_id
_entity_poly.type
_entity_poly.pdbx_seq_one_letter_code
_entity_poly.pdbx_strand_id
1 'polypeptide(L)'
;MTGAAELVARAPALFESVSEVEYRMVVRDGEAAARDAVARGLECCSLPVARIRKGRQVVDDVREAIRDLRVLGEENGRTVLELAVATRPRSARPGDVLSAIGLADEHTVRTNQWIERDGARLEPLAADARGATEQVSAS
;
A
#
# COMPACT_ATOMS: atom_id res chain seq x y z
N MET A 1 2.83 19.50 12.76
CA MET A 1 1.39 19.66 13.02
C MET A 1 0.88 18.31 13.50
N THR A 2 0.32 18.24 14.71
CA THR A 2 -0.23 17.00 15.27
C THR A 2 -1.73 17.20 15.41
N GLY A 3 -2.53 16.37 14.73
CA GLY A 3 -3.99 16.33 14.88
C GLY A 3 -4.41 15.12 15.71
N ALA A 4 -5.48 15.26 16.49
CA ALA A 4 -6.09 14.17 17.25
C ALA A 4 -7.60 14.15 16.99
N ALA A 5 -8.19 12.96 16.86
CA ALA A 5 -9.63 12.76 16.72
C ALA A 5 -10.14 11.77 17.76
N GLU A 6 -11.36 11.97 18.25
CA GLU A 6 -11.99 11.07 19.23
C GLU A 6 -12.67 9.89 18.51
N LEU A 7 -12.34 8.67 18.94
CA LEU A 7 -12.87 7.44 18.35
C LEU A 7 -14.20 7.00 18.98
N VAL A 8 -15.01 6.25 18.22
CA VAL A 8 -16.22 5.58 18.75
C VAL A 8 -15.83 4.57 19.84
N ALA A 9 -16.62 4.46 20.91
CA ALA A 9 -16.35 3.51 21.98
C ALA A 9 -16.44 2.06 21.46
N ARG A 10 -15.42 1.24 21.76
CA ARG A 10 -15.26 -0.17 21.33
C ARG A 10 -15.03 -0.40 19.82
N ALA A 11 -14.57 0.59 19.07
CA ALA A 11 -14.03 0.34 17.74
C ALA A 11 -12.88 -0.71 17.82
N PRO A 12 -12.81 -1.69 16.89
CA PRO A 12 -11.62 -2.54 16.78
C PRO A 12 -10.39 -1.66 16.57
N ALA A 13 -9.21 -2.13 16.97
CA ALA A 13 -8.00 -1.33 16.83
C ALA A 13 -7.83 -0.88 15.36
N LEU A 14 -7.64 0.42 15.15
CA LEU A 14 -7.50 1.03 13.81
C LEU A 14 -6.48 0.28 12.93
N PHE A 15 -5.36 -0.10 13.51
CA PHE A 15 -4.31 -0.86 12.83
C PHE A 15 -4.75 -2.26 12.41
N GLU A 16 -5.65 -2.90 13.16
CA GLU A 16 -6.22 -4.21 12.83
C GLU A 16 -7.30 -4.14 11.77
N SER A 17 -7.71 -2.95 11.35
CA SER A 17 -8.75 -2.75 10.33
C SER A 17 -8.20 -2.32 8.97
N VAL A 18 -6.93 -1.87 8.90
CA VAL A 18 -6.29 -1.48 7.63
C VAL A 18 -6.34 -2.67 6.67
N SER A 19 -6.98 -2.51 5.51
CA SER A 19 -7.13 -3.52 4.46
C SER A 19 -6.13 -3.33 3.32
N GLU A 20 -5.64 -2.11 3.14
CA GLU A 20 -4.74 -1.74 2.05
C GLU A 20 -3.78 -0.61 2.45
N VAL A 21 -2.61 -0.59 1.83
CA VAL A 21 -1.57 0.41 2.02
C VAL A 21 -1.04 0.85 0.66
N GLU A 22 -0.84 2.16 0.50
CA GLU A 22 -0.23 2.75 -0.68
C GLU A 22 1.19 3.21 -0.39
N TYR A 23 2.05 3.01 -1.38
CA TYR A 23 3.44 3.38 -1.35
C TYR A 23 3.80 4.21 -2.58
N ARG A 24 4.64 5.21 -2.35
CA ARG A 24 5.38 5.90 -3.40
C ARG A 24 6.82 5.43 -3.35
N MET A 25 7.33 4.99 -4.49
CA MET A 25 8.64 4.37 -4.62
C MET A 25 9.46 5.10 -5.68
N VAL A 26 10.74 5.25 -5.42
CA VAL A 26 11.74 5.70 -6.36
C VAL A 26 12.61 4.50 -6.70
N VAL A 27 12.77 4.22 -7.99
CA VAL A 27 13.61 3.13 -8.48
C VAL A 27 14.82 3.67 -9.22
N ARG A 28 15.91 2.89 -9.21
CA ARG A 28 17.15 3.26 -9.90
C ARG A 28 17.04 3.13 -11.42
N ASP A 29 16.11 2.31 -11.87
CA ASP A 29 15.86 2.01 -13.27
C ASP A 29 15.20 3.20 -13.99
N GLY A 30 15.54 3.39 -15.26
CA GLY A 30 14.92 4.45 -16.09
C GLY A 30 13.44 4.18 -16.37
N GLU A 31 12.70 5.23 -16.68
CA GLU A 31 11.23 5.20 -16.83
C GLU A 31 10.73 4.11 -17.80
N ALA A 32 11.40 3.96 -18.94
CA ALA A 32 11.05 2.95 -19.95
C ALA A 32 11.22 1.52 -19.40
N ALA A 33 12.35 1.23 -18.76
CA ALA A 33 12.61 -0.08 -18.17
C ALA A 33 11.62 -0.39 -17.03
N ALA A 34 11.27 0.61 -16.22
CA ALA A 34 10.27 0.49 -15.18
C ALA A 34 8.89 0.18 -15.75
N ARG A 35 8.45 0.86 -16.82
CA ARG A 35 7.15 0.57 -17.46
C ARG A 35 7.09 -0.84 -18.01
N ASP A 36 8.15 -1.27 -18.70
CA ASP A 36 8.23 -2.61 -19.25
C ASP A 36 8.21 -3.69 -18.15
N ALA A 37 8.92 -3.47 -17.05
CA ALA A 37 8.93 -4.35 -15.89
C ALA A 37 7.56 -4.43 -15.21
N VAL A 38 6.89 -3.29 -15.00
CA VAL A 38 5.55 -3.21 -14.41
C VAL A 38 4.53 -3.92 -15.30
N ALA A 39 4.53 -3.67 -16.61
CA ALA A 39 3.61 -4.30 -17.55
C ALA A 39 3.75 -5.84 -17.51
N ARG A 40 4.98 -6.35 -17.65
CA ARG A 40 5.24 -7.79 -17.56
C ARG A 40 4.84 -8.37 -16.21
N GLY A 41 5.18 -7.68 -15.11
CA GLY A 41 4.87 -8.14 -13.76
C GLY A 41 3.38 -8.24 -13.48
N LEU A 42 2.58 -7.30 -14.00
CA LEU A 42 1.12 -7.33 -13.86
C LEU A 42 0.45 -8.41 -14.73
N GLU A 43 1.03 -8.73 -15.89
CA GLU A 43 0.61 -9.84 -16.75
C GLU A 43 0.95 -11.22 -16.16
N CYS A 44 1.98 -11.31 -15.31
CA CYS A 44 2.33 -12.55 -14.62
C CYS A 44 1.24 -12.96 -13.61
N CYS A 45 0.82 -14.23 -13.67
CA CYS A 45 -0.10 -14.83 -12.70
C CYS A 45 0.57 -15.15 -11.36
N SER A 46 1.90 -15.14 -11.29
CA SER A 46 2.68 -15.47 -10.09
C SER A 46 3.96 -14.65 -10.05
N LEU A 47 4.30 -14.13 -8.87
CA LEU A 47 5.52 -13.37 -8.59
C LEU A 47 6.19 -13.91 -7.32
N PRO A 48 6.93 -15.03 -7.41
CA PRO A 48 7.53 -15.67 -6.26
C PRO A 48 8.76 -14.89 -5.74
N VAL A 49 8.80 -14.64 -4.44
CA VAL A 49 9.94 -14.00 -3.76
C VAL A 49 10.47 -14.91 -2.66
N ALA A 50 11.79 -15.16 -2.69
CA ALA A 50 12.47 -15.91 -1.66
C ALA A 50 12.79 -15.01 -0.45
N ARG A 51 12.46 -15.48 0.75
CA ARG A 51 12.69 -14.78 2.01
C ARG A 51 13.29 -15.72 3.05
N ILE A 52 14.07 -15.19 3.98
CA ILE A 52 14.53 -15.95 5.14
C ILE A 52 13.56 -15.73 6.30
N ARG A 53 12.92 -16.81 6.76
CA ARG A 53 12.03 -16.80 7.93
C ARG A 53 12.48 -17.87 8.90
N LYS A 54 12.80 -17.44 10.13
CA LYS A 54 13.31 -18.33 11.20
C LYS A 54 14.48 -19.22 10.71
N GLY A 55 15.41 -18.62 9.95
CA GLY A 55 16.58 -19.31 9.40
C GLY A 55 16.31 -20.24 8.21
N ARG A 56 15.06 -20.34 7.71
CA ARG A 56 14.72 -21.14 6.53
C ARG A 56 14.35 -20.26 5.35
N GLN A 57 14.74 -20.67 4.14
CA GLN A 57 14.23 -20.08 2.92
C GLN A 57 12.76 -20.47 2.74
N VAL A 58 11.92 -19.46 2.55
CA VAL A 58 10.50 -19.59 2.25
C VAL A 58 10.25 -18.81 0.97
N VAL A 59 9.42 -19.35 0.08
CA VAL A 59 8.96 -18.64 -1.11
C VAL A 59 7.54 -18.17 -0.83
N ASP A 60 7.31 -16.87 -0.97
CA ASP A 60 5.98 -16.27 -0.89
C ASP A 60 5.66 -15.65 -2.26
N ASP A 61 4.44 -15.87 -2.76
CA ASP A 61 3.97 -15.20 -3.97
C ASP A 61 3.40 -13.82 -3.59
N VAL A 62 3.95 -12.75 -4.17
CA VAL A 62 3.49 -11.39 -3.90
C VAL A 62 2.38 -10.93 -4.84
N ARG A 63 2.08 -11.68 -5.92
CA ARG A 63 1.14 -11.24 -6.95
C ARG A 63 -0.27 -10.98 -6.41
N GLU A 64 -0.74 -11.86 -5.54
CA GLU A 64 -2.08 -11.78 -4.94
C GLU A 64 -2.27 -10.55 -4.05
N ALA A 65 -1.18 -10.04 -3.47
CA ALA A 65 -1.23 -8.88 -2.58
C ALA A 65 -1.26 -7.55 -3.35
N ILE A 66 -0.84 -7.53 -4.62
CA ILE A 66 -0.79 -6.30 -5.44
C ILE A 66 -2.19 -5.94 -5.90
N ARG A 67 -2.67 -4.77 -5.49
CA ARG A 67 -3.97 -4.20 -5.89
C ARG A 67 -3.82 -3.26 -7.07
N ASP A 68 -2.80 -2.42 -7.04
CA ASP A 68 -2.43 -1.54 -8.13
C ASP A 68 -0.91 -1.36 -8.15
N LEU A 69 -0.35 -1.15 -9.34
CA LEU A 69 1.06 -0.84 -9.54
C LEU A 69 1.21 -0.06 -10.83
N ARG A 70 1.77 1.16 -10.75
CA ARG A 70 1.90 2.03 -11.93
C ARG A 70 3.14 2.92 -11.84
N VAL A 71 3.66 3.28 -13.01
CA VAL A 71 4.73 4.27 -13.15
C VAL A 71 4.09 5.65 -13.27
N LEU A 72 4.48 6.58 -12.38
CA LEU A 72 4.01 7.97 -12.41
C LEU A 72 4.83 8.83 -13.37
N GLY A 73 6.06 8.41 -13.67
CA GLY A 73 7.01 9.08 -14.56
C GLY A 73 8.28 9.47 -13.81
N GLU A 74 9.05 10.38 -14.40
CA GLU A 74 10.25 10.94 -13.78
C GLU A 74 9.99 12.22 -12.98
N GLU A 75 10.56 12.27 -11.78
CA GLU A 75 10.59 13.45 -10.92
C GLU A 75 12.03 13.76 -10.55
N ASN A 76 12.52 14.95 -10.89
CA ASN A 76 13.91 15.36 -10.68
C ASN A 76 14.93 14.34 -11.24
N GLY A 77 14.61 13.75 -12.40
CA GLY A 77 15.44 12.74 -13.06
C GLY A 77 15.43 11.36 -12.39
N ARG A 78 14.44 11.07 -11.53
CA ARG A 78 14.27 9.76 -10.89
C ARG A 78 12.92 9.17 -11.22
N THR A 79 12.88 7.89 -11.54
CA THR A 79 11.64 7.18 -11.88
C THR A 79 10.81 6.92 -10.62
N VAL A 80 9.55 7.34 -10.65
CA VAL A 80 8.61 7.21 -9.53
C VAL A 80 7.49 6.23 -9.86
N LEU A 81 7.20 5.33 -8.92
CA LEU A 81 6.14 4.35 -8.97
C LEU A 81 5.16 4.56 -7.82
N GLU A 82 3.92 4.13 -8.03
CA GLU A 82 2.92 3.97 -7.00
C GLU A 82 2.52 2.49 -6.91
N LEU A 83 2.39 1.99 -5.68
CA LEU A 83 2.03 0.61 -5.38
C LEU A 83 0.95 0.60 -4.30
N ALA A 84 -0.17 -0.05 -4.57
CA ALA A 84 -1.18 -0.39 -3.58
C ALA A 84 -1.12 -1.89 -3.27
N VAL A 85 -1.03 -2.24 -1.98
CA VAL A 85 -0.99 -3.63 -1.52
C VAL A 85 -2.05 -3.91 -0.46
N ALA A 86 -2.69 -5.07 -0.57
CA ALA A 86 -3.54 -5.60 0.47
C ALA A 86 -2.71 -5.92 1.74
N THR A 87 -3.33 -5.77 2.91
CA THR A 87 -2.74 -6.18 4.20
C THR A 87 -3.17 -7.57 4.65
N ARG A 88 -4.24 -8.12 4.04
CA ARG A 88 -4.83 -9.43 4.34
C ARG A 88 -5.08 -10.24 3.06
N PRO A 89 -4.99 -11.58 3.11
CA PRO A 89 -4.54 -12.40 4.25
C PRO A 89 -3.03 -12.30 4.49
N ARG A 90 -2.27 -11.84 3.49
CA ARG A 90 -0.82 -11.57 3.56
C ARG A 90 -0.50 -10.31 2.78
N SER A 91 0.33 -9.45 3.37
CA SER A 91 0.86 -8.27 2.70
C SER A 91 2.19 -8.56 2.02
N ALA A 92 2.49 -7.84 0.94
CA ALA A 92 3.79 -7.82 0.28
C ALA A 92 4.58 -6.58 0.72
N ARG A 93 5.90 -6.73 0.89
CA ARG A 93 6.77 -5.57 1.12
C ARG A 93 7.04 -4.89 -0.22
N PRO A 94 7.09 -3.56 -0.30
CA PRO A 94 7.40 -2.85 -1.54
C PRO A 94 8.69 -3.34 -2.22
N GLY A 95 9.76 -3.53 -1.44
CA GLY A 95 11.02 -4.07 -1.96
C GLY A 95 10.92 -5.51 -2.47
N ASP A 96 10.04 -6.35 -1.89
CA ASP A 96 9.79 -7.70 -2.39
C ASP A 96 9.09 -7.63 -3.76
N VAL A 97 8.11 -6.72 -3.92
CA VAL A 97 7.40 -6.48 -5.19
C VAL A 97 8.38 -5.97 -6.26
N LEU A 98 9.18 -4.95 -5.95
CA LEU A 98 10.18 -4.41 -6.86
C LEU A 98 11.19 -5.49 -7.29
N SER A 99 11.69 -6.28 -6.34
CA SER A 99 12.59 -7.39 -6.65
C SER A 99 11.95 -8.44 -7.54
N ALA A 100 10.65 -8.74 -7.36
CA ALA A 100 9.95 -9.75 -8.15
C ALA A 100 9.79 -9.34 -9.62
N ILE A 101 9.64 -8.04 -9.89
CA ILE A 101 9.52 -7.50 -11.25
C ILE A 101 10.87 -7.05 -11.84
N GLY A 102 11.96 -7.20 -11.08
CA GLY A 102 13.32 -6.90 -11.53
C GLY A 102 13.72 -5.43 -11.47
N LEU A 103 13.12 -4.65 -10.56
CA LEU A 103 13.49 -3.26 -10.30
C LEU A 103 14.27 -3.10 -9.00
N ALA A 104 15.15 -2.11 -8.95
CA ALA A 104 15.96 -1.81 -7.78
C ALA A 104 15.39 -0.62 -6.99
N ASP A 105 15.03 -0.87 -5.73
CA ASP A 105 14.60 0.17 -4.79
C ASP A 105 15.72 1.19 -4.54
N GLU A 106 15.35 2.47 -4.56
CA GLU A 106 16.18 3.58 -4.12
C GLU A 106 15.60 4.24 -2.88
N HIS A 107 14.29 4.51 -2.90
CA HIS A 107 13.59 5.15 -1.79
C HIS A 107 12.11 4.79 -1.81
N THR A 108 11.57 4.37 -0.67
CA THR A 108 10.16 4.00 -0.55
C THR A 108 9.53 4.68 0.66
N VAL A 109 8.36 5.29 0.46
CA VAL A 109 7.54 5.87 1.53
C VAL A 109 6.12 5.36 1.44
N ARG A 110 5.49 5.10 2.60
CA ARG A 110 4.06 4.85 2.68
C ARG A 110 3.31 6.17 2.64
N THR A 111 2.38 6.33 1.71
CA THR A 111 1.61 7.57 1.53
C THR A 111 0.26 7.49 2.21
N ASN A 112 -0.46 6.38 2.06
CA ASN A 112 -1.81 6.22 2.59
C ASN A 112 -2.02 4.83 3.19
N GLN A 113 -3.04 4.75 4.04
CA GLN A 113 -3.57 3.53 4.60
C GLN A 113 -5.08 3.60 4.48
N TRP A 114 -5.71 2.46 4.22
CA TRP A 114 -7.13 2.39 3.96
C TRP A 114 -7.79 1.32 4.80
N ILE A 115 -8.99 1.61 5.29
CA ILE A 115 -9.91 0.68 5.92
C ILE A 115 -11.11 0.52 4.98
N GLU A 116 -11.52 -0.72 4.77
CA GLU A 116 -12.79 -1.03 4.10
C GLU A 116 -13.87 -1.31 5.17
N ARG A 117 -14.94 -0.51 5.18
CA ARG A 117 -16.11 -0.70 6.05
C ARG A 117 -17.38 -0.39 5.29
N ASP A 118 -18.36 -1.28 5.40
CA ASP A 118 -19.67 -1.15 4.75
C ASP A 118 -19.58 -0.85 3.24
N GLY A 119 -18.54 -1.38 2.57
CA GLY A 119 -18.27 -1.16 1.14
C GLY A 119 -17.60 0.19 0.81
N ALA A 120 -17.31 1.03 1.80
CA ALA A 120 -16.59 2.29 1.65
C ALA A 120 -15.09 2.13 1.95
N ARG A 121 -14.25 2.79 1.14
CA ARG A 121 -12.80 2.92 1.35
C ARG A 121 -12.52 4.24 2.08
N LEU A 122 -12.04 4.15 3.31
CA LEU A 122 -11.88 5.30 4.20
C LEU A 122 -10.46 5.34 4.76
N GLU A 123 -9.90 6.54 4.95
CA GLU A 123 -8.68 6.67 5.73
C GLU A 123 -8.94 6.27 7.19
N PRO A 124 -7.98 5.65 7.90
CA PRO A 124 -8.19 5.10 9.23
C PRO A 124 -8.85 6.08 10.20
N LEU A 125 -8.38 7.32 10.24
CA LEU A 125 -8.92 8.31 11.17
C LEU A 125 -10.36 8.73 10.83
N ALA A 126 -10.71 8.77 9.54
CA ALA A 126 -12.08 9.05 9.09
C ALA A 126 -13.02 7.86 9.35
N ALA A 127 -12.51 6.62 9.26
CA ALA A 127 -13.29 5.40 9.43
C ALA A 127 -13.80 5.20 10.87
N ASP A 128 -13.10 5.73 11.87
CA ASP A 128 -13.48 5.63 13.29
C ASP A 128 -13.73 7.00 13.94
N ALA A 129 -13.74 8.08 13.17
CA ALA A 129 -14.18 9.37 13.67
C ALA A 129 -15.60 9.22 14.21
N ARG A 130 -15.85 9.61 15.47
CA ARG A 130 -17.24 9.85 15.88
C ARG A 130 -17.82 10.85 14.90
N GLY A 131 -18.96 10.50 14.29
CA GLY A 131 -19.76 11.47 13.58
C GLY A 131 -19.91 12.67 14.50
N ALA A 132 -19.46 13.85 14.06
CA ALA A 132 -19.93 15.09 14.60
C ALA A 132 -21.45 15.06 14.40
N THR A 133 -22.15 14.55 15.41
CA THR A 133 -23.60 14.42 15.35
C THR A 133 -24.10 15.85 15.37
N GLU A 134 -24.79 16.26 14.31
CA GLU A 134 -25.59 17.47 14.30
C GLU A 134 -26.38 17.59 15.60
N GLN A 135 -26.05 18.60 16.42
CA GLN A 135 -26.97 19.43 17.22
C GLN A 135 -26.23 20.77 17.40
N VAL A 136 -26.73 21.93 16.95
CA VAL A 136 -28.08 22.48 17.13
C VAL A 136 -28.49 23.35 15.93
N SER A 137 -29.66 23.08 15.36
CA SER A 137 -30.48 24.05 14.61
C SER A 137 -31.44 24.76 15.56
N ALA A 138 -31.66 26.07 15.32
CA ALA A 138 -32.75 26.93 15.83
C ALA A 138 -32.76 27.22 17.35
N SER A 139 -32.89 28.44 17.84
CA SER A 139 -33.49 29.69 17.34
C SER A 139 -32.73 30.93 17.83
#